data_AF-A0AAD0CBZ4-F1
#
_entry.id   AF-A0AAD0CBZ4-F1
#
_cell.length_a   1.000
_cell.length_b   1.000
_cell.length_c   1.000
_cell.angle_alpha   90.00
_cell.angle_beta   90.00
_cell.angle_gamma   90.00
#
_symmetry.space_group_name_H-M   'P 1'
#
loop_
_entity.id
_entity.type
_entity.pdbx_description
1 polymer ?
#
loop_
_entity_poly.entity_id
_entity_poly.type
_entity_poly.pdbx_seq_one_letter_code
_entity_poly.pdbx_strand_id
1 'polypeptide(L)'
;MTKETIQLNKTKHEFSFSTLGFFVKLFLVGLCVLSLILASGMVFIVLKKGSVHPFALVLAVLGLCSYAFWHLWAVSKRKVNQITTLAILNLLIGGNIAGCVIMFFIRQSAVKERALINKEKL
;
A
#
# COMPACT_ATOMS: atom_id res chain seq x y z
N MET A 1 -38.74 8.03 -0.46
CA MET A 1 -37.27 8.00 -0.41
C MET A 1 -36.88 6.69 0.24
N THR A 2 -36.85 5.64 -0.59
CA THR A 2 -37.08 4.25 -0.20
C THR A 2 -35.74 3.56 0.06
N LYS A 3 -35.72 2.53 0.91
CA LYS A 3 -34.53 1.74 1.33
C LYS A 3 -33.64 1.25 0.16
N GLU A 4 -34.13 1.34 -1.06
CA GLU A 4 -33.44 1.08 -2.32
C GLU A 4 -32.25 2.02 -2.58
N THR A 5 -32.32 3.31 -2.20
CA THR A 5 -31.17 4.22 -2.33
C THR A 5 -30.04 3.89 -1.35
N ILE A 6 -30.38 3.26 -0.22
CA ILE A 6 -29.41 2.83 0.81
C ILE A 6 -28.73 1.52 0.37
N GLN A 7 -29.44 0.60 -0.28
CA GLN A 7 -28.86 -0.62 -0.87
C GLN A 7 -28.03 -0.35 -2.13
N LEU A 8 -28.44 0.59 -2.99
CA LEU A 8 -27.68 0.98 -4.19
C LEU A 8 -26.33 1.62 -3.84
N ASN A 9 -26.20 2.23 -2.66
CA ASN A 9 -24.93 2.74 -2.13
C ASN A 9 -24.15 1.69 -1.30
N LYS A 10 -24.83 0.61 -0.84
CA LYS A 10 -24.22 -0.50 -0.08
C LYS A 10 -23.42 -1.45 -0.97
N THR A 11 -23.65 -1.41 -2.29
CA THR A 11 -22.92 -2.15 -3.33
C THR A 11 -22.00 -1.24 -4.16
N LYS A 12 -21.47 -0.15 -3.59
CA LYS A 12 -20.10 0.21 -3.98
C LYS A 12 -19.27 -1.00 -3.59
N HIS A 13 -18.89 -1.80 -4.57
CA HIS A 13 -17.93 -2.89 -4.45
C HIS A 13 -16.68 -2.32 -3.76
N GLU A 14 -16.68 -2.31 -2.43
CA GLU A 14 -15.73 -1.51 -1.67
C GLU A 14 -14.42 -2.27 -1.74
N PHE A 15 -13.58 -1.83 -2.66
CA PHE A 15 -12.17 -2.12 -2.67
C PHE A 15 -11.65 -1.90 -1.24
N SER A 16 -11.36 -3.02 -0.58
CA SER A 16 -11.05 -3.10 0.84
C SER A 16 -10.03 -4.20 1.02
N PHE A 17 -9.20 -4.11 2.05
CA PHE A 17 -8.12 -5.05 2.29
C PHE A 17 -8.61 -6.51 2.27
N SER A 18 -9.82 -6.77 2.76
CA SER A 18 -10.43 -8.10 2.81
C SER A 18 -10.68 -8.73 1.43
N THR A 19 -10.91 -7.93 0.38
CA THR A 19 -11.18 -8.45 -0.97
C THR A 19 -9.90 -8.71 -1.79
N LEU A 20 -8.72 -8.38 -1.25
CA LEU A 20 -7.46 -8.69 -1.92
C LEU A 20 -7.09 -10.17 -1.85
N GLY A 21 -6.42 -10.62 -2.91
CA GLY A 21 -5.82 -11.95 -2.96
C GLY A 21 -4.82 -12.16 -1.82
N PHE A 22 -4.76 -13.39 -1.32
CA PHE A 22 -3.92 -13.77 -0.18
C PHE A 22 -2.45 -13.31 -0.33
N PHE A 23 -1.86 -13.49 -1.51
CA PHE A 23 -0.48 -13.08 -1.80
C PHE A 23 -0.26 -11.56 -1.66
N VAL A 24 -1.24 -10.76 -2.08
CA VAL A 24 -1.12 -9.30 -1.98
C VAL A 24 -1.26 -8.85 -0.52
N LYS A 25 -2.17 -9.47 0.25
CA LYS A 25 -2.25 -9.24 1.70
C LYS A 25 -0.94 -9.59 2.40
N LEU A 26 -0.37 -10.75 2.09
CA LEU A 26 0.91 -11.21 2.66
C LEU A 26 2.05 -10.22 2.34
N PHE A 27 2.12 -9.74 1.09
CA PHE A 27 3.09 -8.74 0.68
C PHE A 27 2.94 -7.44 1.48
N LEU A 28 1.72 -6.95 1.66
CA LEU A 28 1.47 -5.72 2.42
C LEU A 28 1.80 -5.88 3.91
N VAL A 29 1.41 -6.99 4.52
CA VAL A 29 1.76 -7.28 5.92
C VAL A 29 3.28 -7.39 6.07
N GLY A 30 3.95 -8.06 5.13
CA GLY A 30 5.40 -8.16 5.10
C GLY A 30 6.08 -6.79 5.00
N LEU A 31 5.57 -5.90 4.12
CA LEU A 31 6.07 -4.53 3.98
C LEU A 31 5.89 -3.74 5.28
N CYS A 32 4.73 -3.82 5.92
CA CYS A 32 4.48 -3.17 7.22
C CYS A 32 5.40 -3.70 8.33
N VAL A 33 5.57 -5.02 8.44
CA VAL A 33 6.45 -5.63 9.45
C VAL A 33 7.89 -5.23 9.21
N LEU A 34 8.36 -5.25 7.96
CA LEU A 34 9.72 -4.83 7.60
C LEU A 34 9.95 -3.35 7.93
N SER A 35 8.98 -2.48 7.65
CA SER A 35 9.04 -1.06 8.04
C SER A 35 9.13 -0.88 9.56
N LEU A 36 8.40 -1.67 10.34
CA LEU A 36 8.47 -1.63 11.82
C LEU A 36 9.81 -2.13 12.35
N ILE A 37 10.36 -3.20 11.76
CA ILE A 37 11.69 -3.72 12.13
C ILE A 37 12.78 -2.67 11.83
N LEU A 38 12.72 -2.02 10.67
CA LEU A 38 13.66 -0.97 10.31
C LEU A 38 13.51 0.26 11.21
N ALA A 39 12.28 0.69 11.51
CA ALA A 39 12.03 1.82 12.40
C ALA A 39 12.54 1.54 13.84
N SER A 40 12.22 0.36 14.38
CA SER A 40 12.71 -0.03 15.72
C SER A 40 14.23 -0.19 15.76
N GLY A 41 14.85 -0.75 14.71
CA GLY A 41 16.31 -0.83 14.57
C GLY A 41 16.98 0.54 14.53
N MET A 42 16.41 1.49 13.77
CA MET A 42 16.89 2.88 13.72
C MET A 42 16.80 3.55 15.10
N VAL A 43 15.67 3.44 15.78
CA VAL A 43 15.50 3.98 17.14
C VAL A 43 16.51 3.37 18.12
N PHE A 44 16.71 2.05 18.08
CA PHE A 44 17.66 1.36 18.94
C PHE A 44 19.11 1.80 18.69
N ILE A 45 19.52 1.95 17.43
CA ILE A 45 20.85 2.43 17.06
C ILE A 45 21.06 3.86 17.57
N VAL A 46 20.06 4.74 17.42
CA VAL A 46 20.15 6.13 17.88
C VAL A 46 20.23 6.19 19.40
N LEU A 47 19.42 5.43 20.13
CA LEU A 47 19.49 5.35 21.60
C LEU A 47 20.85 4.86 22.09
N LYS A 48 21.48 3.91 21.37
CA LYS A 48 22.79 3.36 21.74
C LYS A 48 23.96 4.30 21.42
N LYS A 49 23.90 5.02 20.29
CA LYS A 49 25.01 5.90 19.83
C LYS A 49 24.87 7.36 20.28
N GLY A 50 23.68 7.81 20.70
CA GLY A 50 23.42 9.18 21.18
C GLY A 50 23.67 10.31 20.17
N SER A 51 24.01 9.97 18.92
CA SER A 51 24.66 10.90 17.99
C SER A 51 23.75 11.44 16.88
N VAL A 52 22.46 11.10 16.87
CA VAL A 52 21.52 11.49 15.81
C VAL A 52 20.47 12.45 16.38
N HIS A 53 20.24 13.56 15.67
CA HIS A 53 19.26 14.56 16.08
C HIS A 53 17.85 13.93 16.15
N PRO A 54 17.13 14.04 17.28
CA PRO A 54 15.87 13.34 17.51
C PRO A 54 14.80 13.70 16.45
N PHE A 55 14.82 14.94 15.95
CA PHE A 55 13.92 15.36 14.87
C PHE A 55 14.17 14.60 13.55
N ALA A 56 15.44 14.32 13.20
CA ALA A 56 15.77 13.57 12.00
C ALA A 56 15.32 12.11 12.11
N LEU A 57 15.42 11.52 13.30
CA LEU A 57 14.89 10.18 13.59
C LEU A 57 13.37 10.13 13.44
N VAL A 58 12.66 11.10 14.01
CA VAL A 58 11.19 11.18 13.89
C VAL A 58 10.77 11.29 12.42
N LEU A 59 11.42 12.17 11.64
CA LEU A 59 11.13 12.30 10.21
C LEU A 59 11.40 11.01 9.42
N ALA A 60 12.49 10.31 9.71
CA ALA A 60 12.81 9.04 9.05
C ALA A 60 11.77 7.95 9.36
N VAL A 61 11.37 7.81 10.63
CA VAL A 61 10.32 6.87 11.05
C VAL A 61 8.98 7.24 10.43
N LEU A 62 8.61 8.53 10.45
CA LEU A 62 7.36 9.01 9.86
C LEU A 62 7.32 8.77 8.35
N GLY A 63 8.44 8.98 7.66
CA GLY A 63 8.59 8.70 6.23
C GLY A 63 8.39 7.22 5.91
N LEU A 64 9.03 6.32 6.67
CA LEU A 64 8.87 4.86 6.52
C LEU A 64 7.42 4.42 6.74
N CYS A 65 6.78 4.91 7.81
CA CYS A 65 5.39 4.58 8.12
C CYS A 65 4.42 5.15 7.07
N SER A 66 4.63 6.39 6.62
CA SER A 66 3.81 7.03 5.59
C SER A 66 3.93 6.31 4.26
N TYR A 67 5.13 5.85 3.90
CA TYR A 67 5.37 5.04 2.71
C TYR A 67 4.60 3.70 2.77
N ALA A 68 4.70 2.98 3.89
CA ALA A 68 3.96 1.74 4.08
C ALA A 68 2.42 1.94 4.04
N PHE A 69 1.94 3.02 4.65
CA PHE A 69 0.53 3.39 4.62
C PHE A 69 0.05 3.75 3.21
N TRP A 70 0.89 4.44 2.42
CA TRP A 70 0.59 4.76 1.03
C TRP A 70 0.47 3.49 0.17
N HIS A 71 1.37 2.52 0.36
CA HIS A 71 1.25 1.19 -0.25
C HIS A 71 -0.06 0.51 0.15
N LEU A 72 -0.38 0.52 1.44
CA LEU A 72 -1.60 -0.07 1.97
C LEU A 72 -2.85 0.53 1.33
N TRP A 73 -2.92 1.85 1.27
CA TRP A 73 -4.08 2.54 0.73
C TRP A 73 -4.20 2.40 -0.79
N ALA A 74 -3.10 2.58 -1.53
CA ALA A 74 -3.11 2.51 -2.99
C ALA A 74 -3.53 1.13 -3.48
N VAL A 75 -3.01 0.08 -2.85
CA VAL A 75 -3.32 -1.31 -3.18
C VAL A 75 -4.72 -1.70 -2.69
N SER A 76 -5.10 -1.32 -1.45
CA SER A 76 -6.43 -1.63 -0.90
C SER A 76 -7.57 -1.02 -1.69
N LYS A 77 -7.40 0.23 -2.15
CA LYS A 77 -8.40 0.92 -2.99
C LYS A 77 -8.20 0.68 -4.48
N ARG A 78 -7.29 -0.23 -4.86
CA ARG A 78 -7.00 -0.63 -6.25
C ARG A 78 -6.78 0.58 -7.15
N LYS A 79 -6.07 1.60 -6.66
CA LYS A 79 -5.81 2.86 -7.37
C LYS A 79 -4.67 2.65 -8.36
N VAL A 80 -5.01 2.21 -9.57
CA VAL A 80 -4.07 1.82 -10.64
C VAL A 80 -2.99 2.89 -10.90
N ASN A 81 -3.35 4.17 -10.96
CA ASN A 81 -2.38 5.26 -11.16
C ASN A 81 -1.38 5.36 -9.99
N GLN A 82 -1.87 5.24 -8.76
CA GLN A 82 -1.04 5.31 -7.55
C GLN A 82 -0.12 4.09 -7.41
N ILE A 83 -0.62 2.90 -7.75
CA ILE A 83 0.19 1.67 -7.81
C ILE A 83 1.31 1.80 -8.86
N THR A 84 1.00 2.43 -10.00
CA THR A 84 1.98 2.68 -11.06
C THR A 84 3.06 3.66 -10.60
N THR A 85 2.68 4.76 -9.94
CA THR A 85 3.64 5.70 -9.33
C THR A 85 4.54 5.01 -8.31
N LEU A 86 3.98 4.12 -7.48
CA LEU A 86 4.74 3.32 -6.52
C LEU A 86 5.71 2.35 -7.17
N ALA A 87 5.33 1.72 -8.29
CA ALA A 87 6.20 0.84 -9.05
C ALA A 87 7.41 1.60 -9.61
N ILE A 88 7.16 2.78 -10.18
CA ILE A 88 8.20 3.67 -10.70
C ILE A 88 9.12 4.15 -9.56
N LEU A 89 8.54 4.53 -8.43
CA LEU A 89 9.30 4.97 -7.26
C LEU A 89 10.19 3.85 -6.69
N ASN A 90 9.70 2.61 -6.66
CA ASN A 90 10.49 1.43 -6.26
C ASN A 90 11.64 1.13 -7.22
N LEU A 91 11.44 1.38 -8.52
CA LEU A 91 12.47 1.23 -9.52
C LEU A 91 13.53 2.34 -9.40
N LEU A 92 13.11 3.60 -9.24
CA LEU A 92 14.00 4.77 -9.21
C LEU A 92 14.81 4.89 -7.91
N ILE A 93 14.17 4.73 -6.74
CA ILE A 93 14.83 4.96 -5.46
C ILE A 93 15.52 3.70 -4.96
N GLY A 94 14.90 2.53 -5.15
CA GLY A 94 15.38 1.28 -4.59
C GLY A 94 16.13 0.38 -5.56
N GLY A 95 16.12 0.68 -6.87
CA GLY A 95 16.57 -0.28 -7.90
C GLY A 95 15.86 -1.63 -7.80
N ASN A 96 14.69 -1.68 -7.15
CA ASN A 96 14.08 -2.92 -6.68
C ASN A 96 13.18 -3.50 -7.78
N ILE A 97 13.80 -4.21 -8.71
CA ILE A 97 13.15 -4.87 -9.85
C ILE A 97 12.07 -5.84 -9.37
N ALA A 98 12.34 -6.61 -8.32
CA ALA A 98 11.38 -7.56 -7.74
C ALA A 98 10.12 -6.84 -7.22
N GLY A 99 10.29 -5.73 -6.50
CA GLY A 99 9.19 -4.90 -6.02
C GLY A 99 8.36 -4.31 -7.16
N CYS A 100 9.00 -3.87 -8.25
CA CYS A 100 8.34 -3.36 -9.45
C CYS A 100 7.47 -4.44 -10.13
N VAL A 101 8.01 -5.66 -10.30
CA VAL A 101 7.28 -6.79 -10.89
C VAL A 101 6.04 -7.14 -10.05
N ILE A 102 6.18 -7.18 -8.73
CA ILE A 102 5.06 -7.44 -7.80
C ILE A 102 3.99 -6.35 -7.94
N MET A 103 4.38 -5.06 -7.97
CA MET A 103 3.42 -3.97 -8.21
C MET A 103 2.71 -4.10 -9.56
N PHE A 104 3.41 -4.56 -10.60
CA PHE A 104 2.82 -4.74 -11.92
C PHE A 104 1.77 -5.86 -11.93
N PHE A 105 2.02 -6.97 -11.24
CA PHE A 105 1.01 -8.02 -11.04
C PHE A 105 -0.21 -7.50 -10.26
N ILE A 106 0.01 -6.76 -9.16
CA ILE A 106 -1.07 -6.15 -8.39
C ILE A 106 -1.89 -5.18 -9.26
N ARG A 107 -1.21 -4.39 -10.12
CA ARG A 107 -1.85 -3.50 -11.08
C ARG A 107 -2.73 -4.26 -12.06
N GLN A 108 -2.25 -5.38 -12.61
CA GLN A 108 -3.04 -6.20 -13.54
C GLN A 108 -4.28 -6.78 -12.85
N SER A 109 -4.15 -7.31 -11.63
CA SER A 109 -5.31 -7.78 -10.85
C SER A 109 -6.31 -6.65 -10.60
N ALA A 110 -5.83 -5.46 -10.21
CA ALA A 110 -6.68 -4.29 -9.99
C ALA A 110 -7.42 -3.81 -11.26
N VAL A 111 -6.77 -3.86 -12.42
CA VAL A 111 -7.39 -3.52 -13.71
C VAL A 111 -8.46 -4.54 -14.10
N LYS A 112 -8.18 -5.85 -13.93
CA LYS A 112 -9.16 -6.91 -14.20
C LYS A 112 -10.39 -6.77 -13.29
N GLU A 113 -10.20 -6.54 -12.00
CA GLU A 113 -11.30 -6.36 -11.05
C GLU A 113 -12.13 -5.09 -11.35
N ARG A 114 -11.50 -3.98 -11.75
CA ARG A 114 -12.23 -2.78 -12.20
C ARG A 114 -13.01 -3.02 -13.50
N ALA A 115 -12.44 -3.77 -14.44
CA ALA A 115 -13.11 -4.08 -15.71
C ALA A 115 -14.34 -4.96 -15.51
N LEU A 116 -14.28 -5.94 -14.59
CA LEU A 116 -15.43 -6.76 -14.21
C LEU A 116 -16.57 -5.93 -13.61
N ILE A 117 -16.26 -5.01 -12.69
CA ILE A 117 -17.27 -4.12 -12.09
C ILE A 117 -17.89 -3.19 -13.13
N ASN A 118 -17.13 -2.75 -14.13
CA ASN A 118 -17.67 -1.88 -15.18
C ASN A 118 -18.58 -2.64 -16.16
N LYS A 119 -18.35 -3.94 -16.35
CA LYS A 119 -19.25 -4.81 -17.14
C LYS A 119 -20.53 -5.17 -16.41
N GLU A 120 -20.51 -5.27 -15.08
CA GLU A 120 -21.71 -5.56 -14.26
C GLU A 120 -22.66 -4.35 -14.16
N LYS A 121 -22.19 -3.16 -14.53
CA LYS A 121 -22.97 -1.92 -14.54
C LYS A 121 -23.62 -1.58 -15.89
N LEU A 122 -23.35 -2.37 -16.93
CA LEU A 122 -23.86 -2.16 -18.29
C LEU A 122 -24.97 -3.18 -18.59
#